data_AF-X1CWS1-F1
#
_entry.id   AF-X1CWS1-F1
#
_cell.length_a   1.000
_cell.length_b   1.000
_cell.length_c   1.000
_cell.angle_alpha   90.00
_cell.angle_beta   90.00
_cell.angle_gamma   90.00
#
_symmetry.space_group_name_H-M   'P 1'
#
loop_
_entity.id
_entity.type
_entity.pdbx_description
1 polymer ?
#
loop_
_entity_poly.entity_id
_entity_poly.type
_entity_poly.pdbx_seq_one_letter_code
_entity_poly.pdbx_strand_id
1 'polypeptide(L)'
;IRLLNTNRAEVALPNGSYNIDYELGIIEFSADTPFYDSSKAEGYDQGGFSDVYLNKNPVNRYKIYVEFKKKIKNYFLRPNIVKGSERVMVNGKVLARDNEYIIDYQSGFITFTRGEMIDETTKIEVTYEYMPFGGLLKETLVGMRGEYRFSNDLFVGGTMLYNWASAPLEIPNIYSTPESTLVLDTDFNMKIPKNKYFPLPISINGEIARSVYNPNTLGRAMIDNMEGVRETYAVSTLADNWKISATPSGNPADPGWMTLSEDEKYLSEINDKVPETD
;
A
#
# COMPACT_ATOMS: atom_id res chain seq x y z
N ILE A 1 5.20 -8.19 -22.70
CA ILE A 1 5.99 -7.81 -21.48
C ILE A 1 7.27 -7.14 -21.91
N ARG A 2 7.87 -6.33 -21.04
CA ARG A 2 9.20 -5.76 -21.24
C ARG A 2 10.15 -6.34 -20.20
N LEU A 3 11.25 -6.92 -20.65
CA LEU A 3 12.33 -7.34 -19.75
C LEU A 3 13.33 -6.19 -19.64
N LEU A 4 13.60 -5.75 -18.42
CA LEU A 4 14.51 -4.65 -18.16
C LEU A 4 15.72 -5.17 -17.38
N ASN A 5 16.92 -4.65 -17.66
CA ASN A 5 18.07 -4.87 -16.80
C ASN A 5 17.98 -4.03 -15.52
N THR A 6 18.97 -4.16 -14.63
CA THR A 6 19.06 -3.36 -13.38
C THR A 6 19.06 -1.85 -13.60
N ASN A 7 19.57 -1.39 -14.75
CA ASN A 7 19.59 0.01 -15.19
C ASN A 7 18.29 0.45 -15.88
N ARG A 8 17.23 -0.38 -15.86
CA ARG A 8 15.93 -0.14 -16.51
C ARG A 8 15.99 -0.01 -18.04
N ALA A 9 17.07 -0.47 -18.68
CA ALA A 9 17.12 -0.56 -20.13
C ALA A 9 16.44 -1.85 -20.59
N GLU A 10 15.65 -1.76 -21.66
CA GLU A 10 14.98 -2.91 -22.25
C GLU A 10 16.00 -3.86 -22.90
N VAL A 11 15.84 -5.14 -22.62
CA VAL A 11 16.73 -6.21 -23.05
C VAL A 11 15.91 -7.36 -23.63
N ALA A 12 16.43 -8.01 -24.67
CA ALA A 12 15.84 -9.25 -25.14
C ALA A 12 16.08 -10.37 -24.12
N LEU A 13 15.19 -11.36 -24.10
CA LEU A 13 15.44 -12.58 -23.36
C LEU A 13 16.68 -13.28 -23.95
N PRO A 14 17.63 -13.72 -23.10
CA PRO A 14 18.82 -14.42 -23.57
C PRO A 14 18.48 -15.70 -24.33
N ASN A 15 17.52 -16.47 -23.82
CA ASN A 15 17.10 -17.74 -24.38
C ASN A 15 15.59 -17.92 -24.25
N GLY A 16 14.90 -18.09 -25.38
CA GLY A 16 13.54 -18.62 -25.42
C GLY A 16 12.44 -17.60 -25.69
N SER A 17 11.32 -18.15 -26.14
CA SER A 17 10.01 -17.50 -26.16
C SER A 17 9.34 -17.67 -24.80
N TYR A 18 8.30 -16.89 -24.57
CA TYR A 18 7.44 -17.02 -23.40
C TYR A 18 5.98 -17.03 -23.86
N ASN A 19 5.14 -17.70 -23.09
CA ASN A 19 3.69 -17.62 -23.17
C ASN A 19 3.16 -16.91 -21.93
N ILE A 20 2.03 -16.23 -22.07
CA ILE A 20 1.39 -15.50 -20.97
C ILE A 20 -0.05 -15.94 -20.87
N ASP A 21 -0.39 -16.49 -19.72
CA ASP A 21 -1.76 -16.64 -19.29
C ASP A 21 -2.18 -15.35 -18.58
N TYR A 22 -2.95 -14.51 -19.28
CA TYR A 22 -3.45 -13.25 -18.73
C TYR A 22 -4.62 -13.44 -17.75
N GLU A 23 -5.26 -14.61 -17.74
CA GLU A 23 -6.32 -14.92 -16.77
C GLU A 23 -5.73 -15.30 -15.42
N LEU A 24 -4.70 -16.14 -15.42
CA LEU A 24 -4.00 -16.61 -14.23
C LEU A 24 -2.84 -15.71 -13.80
N GLY A 25 -2.39 -14.79 -14.67
CA GLY A 25 -1.24 -13.94 -14.41
C GLY A 25 0.09 -14.70 -14.42
N ILE A 26 0.15 -15.81 -15.15
CA ILE A 26 1.32 -16.69 -15.20
C ILE A 26 2.12 -16.38 -16.48
N ILE A 27 3.43 -16.24 -16.32
CA ILE A 27 4.38 -16.17 -17.43
C ILE A 27 5.12 -17.49 -17.47
N GLU A 28 4.95 -18.23 -18.55
CA GLU A 28 5.61 -19.51 -18.78
C GLU A 28 6.72 -19.31 -19.80
N PHE A 29 7.94 -19.70 -19.44
CA PHE A 29 9.07 -19.66 -20.36
C PHE A 29 9.22 -21.01 -21.05
N SER A 30 9.43 -21.01 -22.36
CA SER A 30 9.54 -22.24 -23.16
C SER A 30 10.82 -23.03 -22.89
N ALA A 31 11.82 -22.41 -22.25
CA ALA A 31 13.08 -23.04 -21.89
C ALA A 31 13.12 -23.28 -20.37
N ASP A 32 13.81 -24.34 -19.94
CA ASP A 32 14.03 -24.62 -18.52
C ASP A 32 14.95 -23.57 -17.85
N THR A 33 15.81 -22.92 -18.65
CA THR A 33 16.78 -21.91 -18.20
C THR A 33 16.74 -20.61 -19.03
N PRO A 34 15.61 -19.88 -19.04
CA PRO A 34 15.37 -18.76 -19.97
C PRO A 34 16.28 -17.52 -19.76
N PHE A 35 16.83 -17.37 -18.57
CA PHE A 35 17.74 -16.29 -18.20
C PHE A 35 19.21 -16.71 -18.28
N TYR A 36 19.50 -17.96 -18.63
CA TYR A 36 20.87 -18.40 -18.86
C TYR A 36 21.42 -17.77 -20.14
N ASP A 37 22.61 -17.19 -20.06
CA ASP A 37 23.28 -16.49 -21.17
C ASP A 37 24.63 -17.15 -21.45
N SER A 38 24.68 -18.04 -22.45
CA SER A 38 25.91 -18.77 -22.80
C SER A 38 27.06 -17.86 -23.24
N SER A 39 26.78 -16.64 -23.70
CA SER A 39 27.82 -15.66 -24.08
C SER A 39 28.62 -15.13 -22.89
N LYS A 40 28.07 -15.29 -21.68
CA LYS A 40 28.67 -14.88 -20.41
C LYS A 40 29.12 -16.05 -19.55
N ALA A 41 29.15 -17.25 -20.11
CA ALA A 41 29.66 -18.43 -19.43
C ALA A 41 31.17 -18.31 -19.25
N GLU A 42 31.66 -18.42 -18.02
CA GLU A 42 33.07 -18.46 -17.65
C GLU A 42 33.40 -19.83 -17.05
N GLY A 43 33.42 -20.86 -17.90
CA GLY A 43 33.64 -22.25 -17.51
C GLY A 43 32.35 -23.07 -17.36
N TYR A 44 32.48 -24.33 -16.92
CA TYR A 44 31.39 -25.33 -16.91
C TYR A 44 30.31 -25.02 -15.85
N ASP A 45 30.69 -24.39 -14.72
CA ASP A 45 29.81 -24.18 -13.56
C ASP A 45 29.74 -22.72 -13.07
N GLN A 46 30.35 -21.79 -13.81
CA GLN A 46 30.47 -20.39 -13.41
C GLN A 46 30.13 -19.52 -14.63
N GLY A 47 29.27 -18.52 -14.44
CA GLY A 47 28.88 -17.61 -15.50
C GLY A 47 27.56 -17.96 -16.19
N GLY A 48 27.19 -17.10 -17.12
CA GLY A 48 25.94 -17.17 -17.87
C GLY A 48 24.69 -17.04 -17.02
N PHE A 49 24.79 -16.44 -15.83
CA PHE A 49 23.66 -16.27 -14.91
C PHE A 49 23.04 -17.59 -14.42
N SER A 50 23.85 -18.64 -14.31
CA SER A 50 23.43 -19.95 -13.80
C SER A 50 23.03 -19.95 -12.33
N ASP A 51 23.41 -18.92 -11.57
CA ASP A 51 23.12 -18.77 -10.13
C ASP A 51 21.64 -18.75 -9.78
N VAL A 52 20.75 -18.33 -10.70
CA VAL A 52 19.30 -18.37 -10.50
C VAL A 52 18.72 -19.79 -10.58
N TYR A 53 19.47 -20.75 -11.13
CA TYR A 53 19.06 -22.16 -11.31
C TYR A 53 19.76 -23.12 -10.35
N LEU A 54 20.63 -22.59 -9.48
CA LEU A 54 21.41 -23.38 -8.53
C LEU A 54 20.97 -23.02 -7.10
N ASN A 55 21.16 -23.94 -6.15
CA ASN A 55 21.02 -23.67 -4.70
C ASN A 55 22.21 -22.81 -4.19
N LYS A 56 22.40 -21.64 -4.82
CA LYS A 56 23.38 -20.61 -4.46
C LYS A 56 22.64 -19.31 -4.18
N ASN A 57 23.33 -18.28 -3.70
CA ASN A 57 22.75 -16.95 -3.51
C ASN A 57 22.59 -16.26 -4.89
N PRO A 58 21.36 -16.16 -5.44
CA PRO A 58 21.18 -15.61 -6.77
C PRO A 58 21.30 -14.09 -6.74
N VAL A 59 21.84 -13.50 -7.80
CA VAL A 59 21.91 -12.05 -7.98
C VAL A 59 20.76 -11.57 -8.85
N ASN A 60 20.03 -10.54 -8.40
CA ASN A 60 19.00 -9.89 -9.20
C ASN A 60 19.62 -9.14 -10.40
N ARG A 61 19.25 -9.53 -11.62
CA ARG A 61 19.74 -8.93 -12.87
C ARG A 61 18.66 -8.37 -13.77
N TYR A 62 17.43 -8.84 -13.62
CA TYR A 62 16.32 -8.53 -14.52
C TYR A 62 15.08 -8.12 -13.74
N LYS A 63 14.28 -7.26 -14.36
CA LYS A 63 12.95 -6.86 -13.92
C LYS A 63 11.98 -7.14 -15.06
N ILE A 64 10.90 -7.87 -14.77
CA ILE A 64 9.85 -8.12 -15.75
C ILE A 64 8.75 -7.08 -15.53
N TYR A 65 8.49 -6.28 -16.55
CA TYR A 65 7.40 -5.31 -16.56
C TYR A 65 6.27 -5.85 -17.42
N VAL A 66 5.08 -5.94 -16.83
CA VAL A 66 3.85 -6.39 -17.49
C VAL A 66 2.86 -5.25 -17.52
N GLU A 67 2.33 -4.96 -18.70
CA GLU A 67 1.18 -4.09 -18.89
C GLU A 67 0.10 -4.92 -19.57
N PHE A 68 -1.10 -4.94 -19.00
CA PHE A 68 -2.22 -5.70 -19.52
C PHE A 68 -3.52 -4.92 -19.30
N LYS A 69 -4.50 -5.17 -20.17
CA LYS A 69 -5.85 -4.61 -20.06
C LYS A 69 -6.80 -5.71 -19.60
N LYS A 70 -7.62 -5.42 -18.59
CA LYS A 70 -8.65 -6.34 -18.09
C LYS A 70 -9.98 -5.62 -18.05
N LYS A 71 -11.02 -6.27 -18.58
CA LYS A 71 -12.40 -5.81 -18.41
C LYS A 71 -12.89 -6.20 -17.03
N ILE A 72 -13.13 -5.22 -16.17
CA ILE A 72 -13.77 -5.40 -14.87
C ILE A 72 -15.23 -4.97 -14.95
N LYS A 73 -16.12 -5.73 -14.33
CA LYS A 73 -17.55 -5.38 -14.25
C LYS A 73 -17.89 -4.55 -13.01
N ASN A 74 -17.16 -4.81 -11.92
CA ASN A 74 -17.34 -4.14 -10.64
C ASN A 74 -16.12 -3.27 -10.36
N TYR A 75 -16.36 -2.06 -9.89
CA TYR A 75 -15.31 -1.14 -9.48
C TYR A 75 -15.27 -1.13 -7.96
N PHE A 76 -14.06 -1.09 -7.42
CA PHE A 76 -13.82 -1.16 -5.99
C PHE A 76 -13.14 0.12 -5.52
N LEU A 77 -13.80 0.82 -4.61
CA LEU A 77 -13.27 1.93 -3.83
C LEU A 77 -12.77 1.39 -2.49
N ARG A 78 -12.35 2.27 -1.57
CA ARG A 78 -12.04 1.83 -0.21
C ARG A 78 -13.31 1.40 0.54
N PRO A 79 -13.23 0.44 1.47
CA PRO A 79 -14.34 0.13 2.37
C PRO A 79 -14.57 1.29 3.37
N ASN A 80 -15.72 1.24 4.06
CA ASN A 80 -16.16 2.26 5.05
C ASN A 80 -16.25 3.69 4.50
N ILE A 81 -16.90 3.85 3.35
CA ILE A 81 -17.15 5.17 2.76
C ILE A 81 -18.20 5.90 3.61
N VAL A 82 -17.97 7.19 3.87
CA VAL A 82 -18.95 8.04 4.53
C VAL A 82 -20.16 8.20 3.61
N LYS A 83 -21.34 7.79 4.09
CA LYS A 83 -22.57 7.78 3.28
C LYS A 83 -22.89 9.16 2.72
N GLY A 84 -22.95 9.28 1.39
CA GLY A 84 -23.28 10.51 0.68
C GLY A 84 -22.11 11.47 0.46
N SER A 85 -20.89 11.09 0.85
CA SER A 85 -19.67 11.87 0.55
C SER A 85 -19.20 11.71 -0.89
N GLU A 86 -19.70 10.70 -1.61
CA GLU A 86 -19.23 10.35 -2.94
C GLU A 86 -19.74 11.33 -4.01
N ARG A 87 -18.83 11.70 -4.92
CA ARG A 87 -19.12 12.42 -6.15
C ARG A 87 -18.51 11.66 -7.31
N VAL A 88 -19.37 11.06 -8.11
CA VAL A 88 -19.00 10.22 -9.26
C VAL A 88 -19.14 11.02 -10.54
N MET A 89 -18.06 11.10 -11.32
CA MET A 89 -18.02 11.72 -12.64
C MET A 89 -17.57 10.72 -13.70
N VAL A 90 -18.24 10.73 -14.85
CA VAL A 90 -17.84 9.98 -16.03
C VAL A 90 -17.73 10.95 -17.21
N ASN A 91 -16.54 11.02 -17.80
CA ASN A 91 -16.22 11.95 -18.89
C ASN A 91 -16.63 13.41 -18.59
N GLY A 92 -16.45 13.85 -17.34
CA GLY A 92 -16.81 15.19 -16.89
C GLY A 92 -18.27 15.36 -16.44
N LYS A 93 -19.17 14.39 -16.71
CA LYS A 93 -20.58 14.44 -16.27
C LYS A 93 -20.73 13.82 -14.88
N VAL A 94 -21.31 14.58 -13.95
CA VAL A 94 -21.72 14.05 -12.63
C VAL A 94 -22.88 13.09 -12.80
N LEU A 95 -22.76 11.90 -12.21
CA LEU A 95 -23.81 10.89 -12.23
C LEU A 95 -24.70 10.98 -10.99
N ALA A 96 -25.97 10.63 -11.16
CA ALA A 96 -26.94 10.53 -10.06
C ALA A 96 -26.90 9.15 -9.38
N ARG A 97 -26.72 9.13 -8.06
CA ARG A 97 -26.81 7.92 -7.23
C ARG A 97 -28.21 7.30 -7.35
N ASP A 98 -28.28 5.97 -7.25
CA ASP A 98 -29.49 5.15 -7.27
C ASP A 98 -30.25 5.16 -8.62
N ASN A 99 -29.72 5.86 -9.62
CA ASN A 99 -30.24 5.90 -10.99
C ASN A 99 -29.15 5.50 -11.98
N GLU A 100 -28.01 6.22 -11.99
CA GLU A 100 -26.92 6.00 -12.94
C GLU A 100 -25.79 5.13 -12.36
N TYR A 101 -25.69 5.04 -11.03
CA TYR A 101 -24.81 4.10 -10.32
C TYR A 101 -25.39 3.71 -8.95
N ILE A 102 -24.93 2.58 -8.42
CA ILE A 102 -25.23 2.07 -7.08
C ILE A 102 -23.91 1.87 -6.35
N ILE A 103 -23.87 2.22 -5.05
CA ILE A 103 -22.68 2.09 -4.21
C ILE A 103 -23.03 1.36 -2.92
N ASP A 104 -22.21 0.38 -2.56
CA ASP A 104 -22.19 -0.22 -1.24
C ASP A 104 -21.11 0.48 -0.40
N TYR A 105 -21.55 1.25 0.58
CA TYR A 105 -20.67 2.06 1.43
C TYR A 105 -19.75 1.24 2.33
N GLN A 106 -20.17 0.05 2.75
CA GLN A 106 -19.40 -0.77 3.68
C GLN A 106 -18.28 -1.48 2.93
N SER A 107 -18.61 -2.08 1.79
CA SER A 107 -17.61 -2.80 0.98
C SER A 107 -16.81 -1.87 0.07
N GLY A 108 -17.34 -0.73 -0.35
CA GLY A 108 -16.72 0.15 -1.34
C GLY A 108 -17.01 -0.28 -2.80
N PHE A 109 -17.89 -1.26 -3.02
CA PHE A 109 -18.28 -1.63 -4.37
C PHE A 109 -19.15 -0.54 -5.01
N ILE A 110 -18.78 -0.12 -6.22
CA ILE A 110 -19.58 0.75 -7.07
C ILE A 110 -19.90 0.04 -8.39
N THR A 111 -21.18 0.08 -8.75
CA THR A 111 -21.73 -0.52 -9.97
C THR A 111 -22.41 0.55 -10.79
N PHE A 112 -22.05 0.67 -12.06
CA PHE A 112 -22.69 1.61 -12.99
C PHE A 112 -23.87 0.93 -13.67
N THR A 113 -25.04 1.57 -13.65
CA THR A 113 -26.27 1.02 -14.24
C THR A 113 -26.16 0.85 -15.75
N ARG A 114 -25.38 1.72 -16.41
CA ARG A 114 -25.06 1.67 -17.85
C ARG A 114 -23.59 1.34 -18.10
N GLY A 115 -23.13 0.22 -17.55
CA GLY A 115 -21.72 -0.20 -17.63
C GLY A 115 -21.23 -0.46 -19.07
N GLU A 116 -22.14 -0.72 -20.01
CA GLU A 116 -21.84 -0.88 -21.43
C GLU A 116 -21.29 0.39 -22.12
N MET A 117 -21.55 1.58 -21.55
CA MET A 117 -21.00 2.84 -22.04
C MET A 117 -19.61 3.14 -21.50
N ILE A 118 -19.08 2.29 -20.62
CA ILE A 118 -17.73 2.43 -20.07
C ILE A 118 -16.78 1.59 -20.92
N ASP A 119 -15.95 2.28 -21.69
CA ASP A 119 -14.90 1.71 -22.52
C ASP A 119 -13.49 2.13 -22.06
N GLU A 120 -12.46 1.77 -22.82
CA GLU A 120 -11.06 2.06 -22.51
C GLU A 120 -10.71 3.55 -22.55
N THR A 121 -11.54 4.38 -23.17
CA THR A 121 -11.35 5.84 -23.27
C THR A 121 -12.10 6.60 -22.19
N THR A 122 -12.98 5.91 -21.47
CA THR A 122 -13.86 6.51 -20.47
C THR A 122 -13.07 6.87 -19.22
N LYS A 123 -13.09 8.16 -18.87
CA LYS A 123 -12.49 8.65 -17.62
C LYS A 123 -13.53 8.66 -16.52
N ILE A 124 -13.30 7.84 -15.50
CA ILE A 124 -14.12 7.79 -14.28
C ILE A 124 -13.33 8.47 -13.16
N GLU A 125 -13.95 9.44 -12.51
CA GLU A 125 -13.40 10.13 -11.34
C GLU A 125 -14.40 9.99 -10.18
N VAL A 126 -13.94 9.45 -9.06
CA VAL A 126 -14.76 9.28 -7.87
C VAL A 126 -14.04 9.92 -6.69
N THR A 127 -14.61 11.00 -6.17
CA THR A 127 -14.14 11.68 -4.96
C THR A 127 -15.06 11.28 -3.81
N TYR A 128 -14.50 10.86 -2.68
CA TYR A 128 -15.29 10.39 -1.53
C TYR A 128 -14.46 10.47 -0.25
N GLU A 129 -15.15 10.46 0.88
CA GLU A 129 -14.55 10.36 2.21
C GLU A 129 -14.69 8.93 2.73
N TYR A 130 -13.69 8.42 3.44
CA TYR A 130 -13.72 7.08 4.01
C TYR A 130 -13.13 7.06 5.42
N MET A 131 -13.60 6.13 6.24
CA MET A 131 -13.09 5.89 7.59
C MET A 131 -12.05 4.76 7.54
N PRO A 132 -10.74 5.04 7.64
CA PRO A 132 -9.72 3.99 7.63
C PRO A 132 -9.92 3.03 8.81
N PHE A 133 -9.67 1.74 8.58
CA PHE A 133 -9.63 0.74 9.63
C PHE A 133 -8.36 0.91 10.46
N GLY A 134 -8.43 1.74 11.50
CA GLY A 134 -7.26 2.06 12.33
C GLY A 134 -6.24 2.94 11.60
N GLY A 135 -5.71 3.93 12.33
CA GLY A 135 -4.55 4.71 11.91
C GLY A 135 -3.45 4.49 12.93
N LEU A 136 -2.20 4.30 12.47
CA LEU A 136 -1.05 4.16 13.37
C LEU A 136 -0.85 5.40 14.23
N LEU A 137 -1.23 6.57 13.72
CA LEU A 137 -1.09 7.85 14.40
C LEU A 137 -2.44 8.58 14.42
N LYS A 138 -2.77 9.13 15.59
CA LYS A 138 -3.94 10.02 15.74
C LYS A 138 -3.63 11.35 15.07
N GLU A 139 -4.41 11.73 14.06
CA GLU A 139 -4.35 13.05 13.46
C GLU A 139 -5.32 14.02 14.14
N THR A 140 -4.89 15.27 14.23
CA THR A 140 -5.73 16.39 14.66
C THR A 140 -5.83 17.37 13.52
N LEU A 141 -7.06 17.76 13.14
CA LEU A 141 -7.33 18.78 12.14
C LEU A 141 -7.94 19.99 12.85
N VAL A 142 -7.36 21.17 12.63
CA VAL A 142 -7.93 22.45 13.04
C VAL A 142 -8.11 23.35 11.84
N GLY A 143 -9.19 24.11 11.85
CA GLY A 143 -9.56 24.96 10.74
C GLY A 143 -10.17 26.26 11.20
N MET A 144 -9.89 27.32 10.44
CA MET A 144 -10.63 28.58 10.53
C MET A 144 -11.04 29.01 9.13
N ARG A 145 -12.25 29.53 9.01
CA ARG A 145 -12.74 30.19 7.80
C ARG A 145 -13.30 31.54 8.17
N GLY A 146 -12.83 32.58 7.47
CA GLY A 146 -13.36 33.93 7.55
C GLY A 146 -13.99 34.30 6.22
N GLU A 147 -15.15 34.93 6.27
CA GLU A 147 -15.80 35.45 5.07
C GLU A 147 -16.21 36.90 5.29
N TYR A 148 -16.08 37.71 4.24
CA TYR A 148 -16.51 39.09 4.28
C TYR A 148 -17.22 39.47 3.00
N ARG A 149 -18.45 39.97 3.17
CA ARG A 149 -19.29 40.48 2.10
C ARG A 149 -19.18 41.99 2.06
N PHE A 150 -18.32 42.51 1.19
CA PHE A 150 -18.15 43.96 0.99
C PHE A 150 -19.41 44.62 0.42
N SER A 151 -20.17 43.91 -0.41
CA SER A 151 -21.47 44.34 -0.94
C SER A 151 -22.32 43.14 -1.37
N ASN A 152 -23.56 43.36 -1.81
CA ASN A 152 -24.38 42.31 -2.41
C ASN A 152 -23.73 41.65 -3.64
N ASP A 153 -22.76 42.34 -4.22
CA ASP A 153 -22.11 41.99 -5.48
C ASP A 153 -20.62 41.64 -5.31
N LEU A 154 -20.04 41.74 -4.10
CA LEU A 154 -18.64 41.41 -3.85
C LEU A 154 -18.48 40.61 -2.55
N PHE A 155 -17.88 39.43 -2.68
CA PHE A 155 -17.61 38.48 -1.61
C PHE A 155 -16.17 37.99 -1.67
N VAL A 156 -15.53 37.88 -0.51
CA VAL A 156 -14.21 37.27 -0.35
C VAL A 156 -14.26 36.32 0.85
N GLY A 157 -13.81 35.09 0.66
CA GLY A 157 -13.62 34.08 1.67
C GLY A 157 -12.16 33.68 1.80
N GLY A 158 -11.76 33.26 2.99
CA GLY A 158 -10.43 32.71 3.25
C GLY A 158 -10.52 31.54 4.22
N THR A 159 -9.83 30.45 3.90
CA THR A 159 -9.78 29.23 4.72
C THR A 159 -8.33 28.94 5.10
N MET A 160 -8.11 28.57 6.36
CA MET A 160 -6.86 27.95 6.81
C MET A 160 -7.19 26.63 7.49
N LEU A 161 -6.57 25.56 7.03
CA LEU A 161 -6.66 24.22 7.59
C LEU A 161 -5.26 23.74 7.94
N TYR A 162 -5.10 23.22 9.14
CA TYR A 162 -3.85 22.60 9.58
C TYR A 162 -4.15 21.23 10.18
N ASN A 163 -3.57 20.17 9.60
CA ASN A 163 -3.60 18.84 10.20
C ASN A 163 -2.19 18.41 10.63
N TRP A 164 -2.11 17.67 11.72
CA TRP A 164 -0.87 17.05 12.19
C TRP A 164 -1.14 15.71 12.87
N ALA A 165 -0.22 14.77 12.67
CA ALA A 165 -0.18 13.50 13.38
C ALA A 165 0.49 13.67 14.76
N SER A 166 0.01 12.92 15.75
CA SER A 166 0.67 12.83 17.06
C SER A 166 2.04 12.16 16.91
N ALA A 167 3.08 12.75 17.51
CA ALA A 167 4.43 12.18 17.46
C ALA A 167 4.50 10.93 18.35
N PRO A 168 4.97 9.78 17.81
CA PRO A 168 5.18 8.58 18.62
C PRO A 168 6.34 8.78 19.63
N LEU A 169 6.30 8.04 20.74
CA LEU A 169 7.35 8.06 21.76
C LEU A 169 8.67 7.44 21.23
N GLU A 170 8.55 6.46 20.35
CA GLU A 170 9.67 5.78 19.71
C GLU A 170 9.92 6.33 18.30
N ILE A 171 11.12 6.12 17.76
CA ILE A 171 11.45 6.50 16.39
C ILE A 171 10.62 5.63 15.43
N PRO A 172 9.71 6.20 14.62
CA PRO A 172 8.83 5.44 13.75
C PRO A 172 9.62 4.82 12.59
N ASN A 173 9.05 3.79 11.97
CA ASN A 173 9.60 3.25 10.72
C ASN A 173 9.39 4.24 9.56
N ILE A 174 10.07 4.01 8.43
CA ILE A 174 9.96 4.84 7.21
C ILE A 174 8.56 4.85 6.58
N TYR A 175 7.66 3.95 6.99
CA TYR A 175 6.30 3.81 6.46
C TYR A 175 5.23 4.41 7.40
N SER A 176 5.62 4.91 8.57
CA SER A 176 4.72 5.38 9.63
C SER A 176 5.20 6.69 10.25
N THR A 177 5.86 7.55 9.48
CA THR A 177 6.36 8.84 9.97
C THR A 177 5.20 9.81 10.23
N PRO A 178 5.23 10.60 11.32
CA PRO A 178 4.19 11.58 11.61
C PRO A 178 4.21 12.73 10.59
N GLU A 179 3.13 12.88 9.84
CA GLU A 179 2.97 13.92 8.81
C GLU A 179 2.21 15.16 9.31
N SER A 180 2.31 16.27 8.57
CA SER A 180 1.48 17.46 8.77
C SER A 180 1.23 18.21 7.46
N THR A 181 0.05 18.80 7.29
CA THR A 181 -0.29 19.63 6.14
C THR A 181 -0.91 20.95 6.58
N LEU A 182 -0.46 22.06 5.99
CA LEU A 182 -1.11 23.36 6.07
C LEU A 182 -1.71 23.69 4.71
N VAL A 183 -3.02 23.92 4.66
CA VAL A 183 -3.73 24.40 3.47
C VAL A 183 -4.26 25.80 3.75
N LEU A 184 -3.91 26.72 2.87
CA LEU A 184 -4.44 28.08 2.82
C LEU A 184 -5.22 28.23 1.53
N ASP A 185 -6.42 28.79 1.63
CA ASP A 185 -7.32 28.97 0.51
C ASP A 185 -7.96 30.36 0.56
N THR A 186 -8.22 30.95 -0.60
CA THR A 186 -8.88 32.25 -0.75
C THR A 186 -9.77 32.20 -1.96
N ASP A 187 -11.06 32.47 -1.74
CA ASP A 187 -12.08 32.47 -2.78
C ASP A 187 -12.70 33.86 -2.93
N PHE A 188 -13.04 34.22 -4.17
CA PHE A 188 -13.67 35.50 -4.47
C PHE A 188 -14.84 35.32 -5.45
N ASN A 189 -15.89 36.09 -5.21
CA ASN A 189 -17.01 36.24 -6.13
C ASN A 189 -17.33 37.72 -6.32
N MET A 190 -17.37 38.16 -7.58
CA MET A 190 -17.74 39.52 -7.95
C MET A 190 -18.81 39.49 -9.04
N LYS A 191 -19.91 40.21 -8.82
CA LYS A 191 -20.97 40.46 -9.79
C LYS A 191 -20.89 41.91 -10.24
N ILE A 192 -20.95 42.13 -11.54
CA ILE A 192 -21.01 43.47 -12.12
C ILE A 192 -22.40 43.57 -12.76
N PRO A 193 -23.36 44.24 -12.12
CA PRO A 193 -24.70 44.39 -12.67
C PRO A 193 -24.67 45.29 -13.91
N LYS A 194 -25.69 45.13 -14.76
CA LYS A 194 -25.85 45.95 -15.97
C LYS A 194 -25.93 47.43 -15.59
N ASN A 195 -25.14 48.28 -16.25
CA ASN A 195 -25.18 49.73 -16.06
C ASN A 195 -25.19 50.46 -17.42
N LYS A 196 -25.48 51.77 -17.42
CA LYS A 196 -25.62 52.61 -18.63
C LYS A 196 -24.38 52.57 -19.55
N TYR A 197 -23.19 52.38 -18.99
CA TYR A 197 -21.92 52.32 -19.72
C TYR A 197 -21.44 50.88 -20.00
N PHE A 198 -22.07 49.87 -19.39
CA PHE A 198 -21.72 48.46 -19.58
C PHE A 198 -22.98 47.58 -19.60
N PRO A 199 -23.46 47.18 -20.79
CA PRO A 199 -24.82 46.62 -20.95
C PRO A 199 -24.97 45.14 -20.58
N LEU A 200 -23.91 44.46 -20.16
CA LEU A 200 -23.89 43.02 -19.88
C LEU A 200 -23.63 42.73 -18.39
N PRO A 201 -24.41 41.87 -17.72
CA PRO A 201 -24.07 41.40 -16.38
C PRO A 201 -22.90 40.41 -16.43
N ILE A 202 -21.86 40.64 -15.63
CA ILE A 202 -20.70 39.75 -15.54
C ILE A 202 -20.63 39.16 -14.12
N SER A 203 -20.33 37.86 -14.02
CA SER A 203 -19.93 37.21 -12.77
C SER A 203 -18.51 36.69 -12.92
N ILE A 204 -17.63 37.08 -12.00
CA ILE A 204 -16.26 36.61 -11.92
C ILE A 204 -16.14 35.79 -10.64
N ASN A 205 -15.62 34.58 -10.78
CA ASN A 205 -15.35 33.65 -9.69
C ASN A 205 -13.89 33.22 -9.80
N GLY A 206 -13.22 33.10 -8.67
CA GLY A 206 -11.89 32.51 -8.64
C GLY A 206 -11.51 32.07 -7.24
N GLU A 207 -10.54 31.16 -7.21
CA GLU A 207 -10.04 30.51 -6.02
C GLU A 207 -8.52 30.39 -6.16
N ILE A 208 -7.80 30.65 -5.08
CA ILE A 208 -6.36 30.49 -5.00
C ILE A 208 -6.05 29.74 -3.71
N ALA A 209 -5.51 28.53 -3.86
CA ALA A 209 -5.11 27.69 -2.75
C ALA A 209 -3.60 27.38 -2.77
N ARG A 210 -3.00 27.25 -1.59
CA ARG A 210 -1.63 26.82 -1.37
C ARG A 210 -1.61 25.76 -0.27
N SER A 211 -0.93 24.64 -0.55
CA SER A 211 -0.67 23.59 0.44
C SER A 211 0.82 23.48 0.74
N VAL A 212 1.15 23.26 2.00
CA VAL A 212 2.50 22.94 2.49
C VAL A 212 2.41 21.61 3.23
N TYR A 213 2.99 20.57 2.62
CA TYR A 213 3.00 19.22 3.16
C TYR A 213 4.38 18.89 3.73
N ASN A 214 4.42 18.44 4.99
CA ASN A 214 5.60 17.87 5.61
C ASN A 214 5.35 16.38 5.89
N PRO A 215 5.97 15.45 5.14
CA PRO A 215 5.77 14.01 5.34
C PRO A 215 6.42 13.47 6.62
N ASN A 216 7.32 14.21 7.26
CA ASN A 216 7.97 13.77 8.50
C ASN A 216 8.30 14.96 9.42
N THR A 217 7.41 15.20 10.38
CA THR A 217 7.58 16.22 11.41
C THR A 217 8.72 15.92 12.39
N LEU A 218 9.09 14.64 12.57
CA LEU A 218 10.17 14.21 13.45
C LEU A 218 11.57 14.39 12.82
N GLY A 219 11.65 14.46 11.49
CA GLY A 219 12.89 14.62 10.73
C GLY A 219 13.82 13.39 10.72
N ARG A 220 13.42 12.30 11.38
CA ARG A 220 14.14 11.01 11.40
C ARG A 220 13.16 9.86 11.29
N ALA A 221 13.62 8.74 10.79
CA ALA A 221 12.85 7.50 10.68
C ALA A 221 13.81 6.31 10.79
N MET A 222 13.30 5.22 11.35
CA MET A 222 14.01 3.96 11.48
C MET A 222 13.91 3.19 10.16
N ILE A 223 15.06 2.87 9.57
CA ILE A 223 15.14 2.01 8.38
C ILE A 223 15.06 0.54 8.81
N ASP A 224 15.75 0.20 9.90
CA ASP A 224 15.80 -1.15 10.45
C ASP A 224 16.10 -1.08 11.96
N ASN A 225 15.31 -1.76 12.78
CA ASN A 225 15.52 -1.85 14.23
C ASN A 225 16.22 -3.15 14.64
N MET A 226 16.56 -4.04 13.70
CA MET A 226 17.22 -5.34 13.92
C MET A 226 16.47 -6.33 14.82
N GLU A 227 15.25 -6.00 15.26
CA GLU A 227 14.44 -6.87 16.14
C GLU A 227 14.00 -8.17 15.42
N GLY A 228 13.83 -8.11 14.10
CA GLY A 228 13.47 -9.27 13.28
C GLY A 228 14.63 -10.17 12.87
N VAL A 229 15.88 -9.85 13.24
CA VAL A 229 17.07 -10.61 12.79
C VAL A 229 17.20 -11.95 13.51
N ARG A 230 16.62 -12.06 14.70
CA ARG A 230 16.69 -13.29 15.49
C ARG A 230 15.42 -14.12 15.28
N GLU A 231 15.50 -15.10 14.40
CA GLU A 231 14.54 -16.20 14.39
C GLU A 231 14.82 -17.12 15.58
N THR A 232 13.82 -17.29 16.45
CA THR A 232 13.88 -18.27 17.54
C THR A 232 12.98 -19.44 17.19
N TYR A 233 13.58 -20.62 17.07
CA TYR A 233 12.84 -21.86 16.97
C TYR A 233 12.71 -22.43 18.37
N ALA A 234 11.50 -22.47 18.91
CA ALA A 234 11.24 -23.17 20.16
C ALA A 234 11.21 -24.67 19.87
N VAL A 235 12.06 -25.42 20.56
CA VAL A 235 11.94 -26.89 20.57
C VAL A 235 10.84 -27.26 21.55
N SER A 236 10.04 -28.28 21.23
CA SER A 236 8.98 -28.70 22.13
C SER A 236 9.53 -29.13 23.48
N THR A 237 8.89 -28.68 24.56
CA THR A 237 9.22 -29.07 25.94
C THR A 237 8.42 -30.28 26.41
N LEU A 238 7.44 -30.74 25.64
CA LEU A 238 6.60 -31.90 25.97
C LEU A 238 7.36 -33.19 25.66
N ALA A 239 7.38 -34.12 26.62
CA ALA A 239 8.13 -35.37 26.49
C ALA A 239 7.65 -36.21 25.30
N ASP A 240 6.35 -36.19 25.00
CA ASP A 240 5.74 -36.94 23.90
C ASP A 240 6.27 -36.57 22.50
N ASN A 241 6.73 -35.32 22.35
CA ASN A 241 7.31 -34.81 21.11
C ASN A 241 8.77 -35.21 20.92
N TRP A 242 9.41 -35.79 21.94
CA TRP A 242 10.75 -36.37 21.85
C TRP A 242 10.66 -37.86 21.58
N LYS A 243 11.54 -38.36 20.70
CA LYS A 243 11.70 -39.79 20.42
C LYS A 243 13.13 -40.20 20.70
N ILE A 244 13.30 -41.42 21.21
CA ILE A 244 14.62 -42.00 21.44
C ILE A 244 15.33 -42.13 20.09
N SER A 245 16.50 -41.51 19.97
CA SER A 245 17.33 -41.56 18.76
C SER A 245 18.23 -42.81 18.74
N ALA A 246 18.69 -43.21 17.55
CA ALA A 246 19.72 -44.22 17.41
C ALA A 246 21.04 -43.74 18.05
N THR A 247 21.88 -44.66 18.52
CA THR A 247 23.23 -44.28 18.99
C THR A 247 24.05 -43.74 17.81
N PRO A 248 24.97 -42.78 18.03
CA PRO A 248 25.82 -42.22 16.95
C PRO A 248 26.65 -43.27 16.19
N SER A 249 26.84 -44.46 16.76
CA SER A 249 27.54 -45.60 16.15
C SER A 249 26.64 -46.53 15.34
N GLY A 250 25.35 -46.25 15.22
CA GLY A 250 24.40 -46.98 14.36
C GLY A 250 23.65 -48.14 15.04
N ASN A 251 23.93 -48.44 16.31
CA ASN A 251 23.16 -49.43 17.06
C ASN A 251 21.93 -48.77 17.72
N PRO A 252 20.74 -49.40 17.74
CA PRO A 252 19.60 -48.87 18.49
C PRO A 252 19.95 -48.75 19.98
N ALA A 253 19.64 -47.60 20.59
CA ALA A 253 19.79 -47.45 22.04
C ALA A 253 18.66 -48.20 22.76
N ASP A 254 18.96 -48.85 23.89
CA ASP A 254 17.97 -49.59 24.68
C ASP A 254 16.81 -48.66 25.17
N PRO A 255 15.54 -48.92 24.87
CA PRO A 255 14.45 -48.04 25.32
C PRO A 255 14.40 -47.81 26.85
N GLY A 256 15.05 -48.65 27.67
CA GLY A 256 15.08 -48.54 29.13
C GLY A 256 16.27 -47.78 29.74
N TRP A 257 17.26 -47.30 28.97
CA TRP A 257 18.44 -46.63 29.55
C TRP A 257 18.21 -45.15 29.92
N MET A 258 17.11 -44.55 29.44
CA MET A 258 16.75 -43.15 29.69
C MET A 258 15.26 -43.05 30.04
N THR A 259 14.95 -42.39 31.16
CA THR A 259 13.58 -42.04 31.55
C THR A 259 13.38 -40.55 31.32
N LEU A 260 12.36 -40.18 30.55
CA LEU A 260 11.92 -38.79 30.43
C LEU A 260 10.83 -38.57 31.48
N SER A 261 11.01 -37.57 32.34
CA SER A 261 10.01 -37.13 33.31
C SER A 261 9.58 -35.70 32.99
N GLU A 262 8.30 -35.41 33.17
CA GLU A 262 7.76 -34.05 33.09
C GLU A 262 7.65 -33.50 34.51
N ASP A 263 8.31 -32.37 34.76
CA ASP A 263 8.16 -31.60 36.00
C ASP A 263 7.45 -30.28 35.67
N GLU A 264 6.27 -30.06 36.24
CA GLU A 264 5.62 -28.76 36.22
C GLU A 264 6.22 -27.87 37.31
N LYS A 265 6.85 -26.77 36.91
CA LYS A 265 7.37 -25.76 37.84
C LYS A 265 6.67 -24.43 37.63
N TYR A 266 6.33 -23.77 38.74
CA TYR A 266 5.82 -22.42 38.69
C TYR A 266 6.89 -21.45 38.20
N LEU A 267 6.49 -20.42 37.44
CA LEU A 267 7.42 -19.43 36.89
C LEU A 267 8.21 -18.69 37.99
N SER A 268 7.62 -18.56 39.18
CA SER A 268 8.24 -18.01 40.39
C SER A 268 9.40 -18.87 40.92
N GLU A 269 9.41 -20.18 40.67
CA GLU A 269 10.52 -21.09 41.05
C GLU A 269 11.71 -21.02 40.09
N ILE A 270 11.52 -20.38 38.92
CA ILE A 270 12.53 -20.30 37.84
C ILE A 270 13.10 -18.88 37.74
N ASN A 271 12.30 -17.86 38.08
CA ASN A 271 12.71 -16.47 38.01
C ASN A 271 12.23 -15.68 39.24
N ASP A 272 13.15 -15.49 40.20
CA ASP A 272 12.95 -14.76 41.47
C ASP A 272 12.44 -13.31 41.32
N LYS A 273 12.39 -12.76 40.09
CA LYS A 273 11.89 -11.42 39.79
C LYS A 273 10.42 -11.37 39.38
N VAL A 274 9.79 -12.53 39.18
CA VAL A 274 8.35 -12.61 38.91
C VAL A 274 7.62 -12.54 40.26
N PRO A 275 6.77 -11.55 40.51
CA PRO A 275 5.97 -11.51 41.73
C PRO A 275 5.11 -12.78 41.79
N GLU A 276 5.09 -13.46 42.93
CA GLU A 276 4.07 -14.48 43.21
C GLU A 276 2.72 -13.77 43.19
N THR A 277 2.00 -13.89 42.08
CA THR A 277 0.58 -13.49 42.03
C THR A 277 -0.26 -14.71 42.34
N ASP A 278 -1.15 -14.55 43.33
CA ASP A 278 -2.21 -15.51 43.72
C ASP A 278 -3.00 -16.07 42.52
#